data_AF-N9MUP5-F1
#
_entry.id   AF-N9MUP5-F1
#
_cell.length_a   1.000
_cell.length_b   1.000
_cell.length_c   1.000
_cell.angle_alpha   90.00
_cell.angle_beta   90.00
_cell.angle_gamma   90.00
#
_symmetry.space_group_name_H-M   'P 1'
#
loop_
_entity.id
_entity.type
_entity.pdbx_description
1 polymer ?
#
loop_
_entity_poly.entity_id
_entity_poly.type
_entity_poly.pdbx_seq_one_letter_code
_entity_poly.pdbx_strand_id
1 'polypeptide(L)'
;MFLEGQIKKYNAERGFGFIEVDGNQSDIFFHVTDFPQAAGEPKLGERLKFLIVEDKGKYKAVNIVRLDLKTTALGNSTVQNEPAQKLVARAYSQSNKNGITFMIVGLIVISILTGLVFKKYQSYQQSQKIKTAQLIEEQKRIIEEQRKAIGNLPEVKFTEKSQKALMSLGNNNDLTQNHQSAQTNTVNSEFSCDGCKHCSQMRSYEEAVFFLRNCPNTEMDGGGDGIPCERQFGR
;
A
#
# COMPACT_ATOMS: atom_id res chain seq x y z
N MET A 1 -7.71 -13.22 11.68
CA MET A 1 -8.45 -13.93 12.76
C MET A 1 -9.92 -13.95 12.40
N PHE A 2 -10.63 -15.06 12.61
CA PHE A 2 -12.08 -15.12 12.40
C PHE A 2 -12.79 -14.47 13.58
N LEU A 3 -13.82 -13.68 13.26
CA LEU A 3 -14.68 -13.01 14.21
C LEU A 3 -16.12 -13.46 13.99
N GLU A 4 -16.90 -13.39 15.06
CA GLU A 4 -18.32 -13.72 15.06
C GLU A 4 -19.12 -12.47 15.39
N GLY A 5 -20.30 -12.35 14.80
CA GLY A 5 -21.13 -11.17 14.96
C GLY A 5 -22.52 -11.36 14.37
N GLN A 6 -23.35 -10.34 14.49
CA GLN A 6 -24.76 -10.37 14.06
C GLN A 6 -25.07 -9.25 13.07
N ILE A 7 -25.94 -9.50 12.10
CA ILE A 7 -26.37 -8.47 11.15
C ILE A 7 -27.24 -7.43 11.88
N LYS A 8 -26.72 -6.22 12.03
CA LYS A 8 -27.42 -5.10 12.67
C LYS A 8 -28.29 -4.33 11.69
N LYS A 9 -27.80 -4.12 10.47
CA LYS A 9 -28.50 -3.41 9.40
C LYS A 9 -28.22 -4.06 8.05
N TYR A 10 -29.25 -4.15 7.22
CA TYR A 10 -29.14 -4.62 5.85
C TYR A 10 -30.11 -3.84 4.96
N ASN A 11 -29.62 -3.36 3.82
CA ASN A 11 -30.42 -2.75 2.77
C ASN A 11 -30.40 -3.66 1.54
N ALA A 12 -31.53 -4.33 1.27
CA ALA A 12 -31.66 -5.26 0.16
C ALA A 12 -31.55 -4.57 -1.21
N GLU A 13 -32.12 -3.38 -1.37
CA GLU A 13 -32.09 -2.63 -2.63
C GLU A 13 -30.67 -2.24 -3.05
N ARG A 14 -29.84 -1.87 -2.06
CA ARG A 14 -28.44 -1.45 -2.29
C ARG A 14 -27.43 -2.57 -2.07
N GLY A 15 -27.85 -3.74 -1.58
CA GLY A 15 -27.02 -4.93 -1.42
C GLY A 15 -25.89 -4.81 -0.39
N PHE A 16 -26.02 -3.96 0.63
CA PHE A 16 -24.99 -3.80 1.67
C PHE A 16 -25.57 -3.76 3.07
N GLY A 17 -24.73 -4.02 4.06
CA GLY A 17 -25.12 -3.97 5.46
C GLY A 17 -23.95 -3.85 6.43
N PHE A 18 -24.28 -3.98 7.71
CA PHE A 18 -23.36 -3.82 8.82
C PHE A 18 -23.53 -4.94 9.84
N ILE A 19 -22.40 -5.47 10.30
CA ILE A 19 -22.29 -6.53 11.31
C ILE A 19 -21.80 -5.92 12.62
N GLU A 20 -22.50 -6.23 13.69
CA GLU A 20 -22.11 -5.92 15.05
C GLU A 20 -21.25 -7.05 15.61
N VAL A 21 -20.11 -6.72 16.22
CA VAL A 21 -19.16 -7.67 16.80
C VAL A 21 -19.03 -7.39 18.29
N ASP A 22 -19.16 -8.44 19.10
CA ASP A 22 -19.03 -8.32 20.55
C ASP A 22 -17.60 -7.86 20.93
N GLY A 23 -17.51 -6.73 21.64
CA GLY A 23 -16.25 -6.15 22.08
C GLY A 23 -15.58 -5.17 21.11
N ASN A 24 -16.15 -4.92 19.92
CA ASN A 24 -15.68 -3.89 19.00
C ASN A 24 -16.64 -2.69 18.99
N GLN A 25 -16.10 -1.47 18.94
CA GLN A 25 -16.91 -0.23 18.98
C GLN A 25 -17.44 0.19 17.60
N SER A 26 -16.90 -0.38 16.51
CA SER A 26 -17.32 -0.03 15.15
C SER A 26 -18.02 -1.19 14.44
N ASP A 27 -19.17 -0.88 13.84
CA ASP A 27 -19.92 -1.83 12.99
C ASP A 27 -19.09 -2.14 11.73
N ILE A 28 -19.00 -3.42 11.35
CA ILE A 28 -18.21 -3.88 10.21
C ILE A 28 -19.06 -3.91 8.95
N PHE A 29 -18.58 -3.30 7.87
CA PHE A 29 -19.29 -3.25 6.59
C PHE A 29 -19.24 -4.59 5.85
N PHE A 30 -20.32 -4.97 5.16
CA PHE A 30 -20.34 -6.08 4.22
C PHE A 30 -21.14 -5.77 2.96
N HIS A 31 -20.83 -6.49 1.88
CA HIS A 31 -21.64 -6.49 0.66
C HIS A 31 -22.31 -7.87 0.46
N VAL A 32 -23.49 -7.90 -0.17
CA VAL A 32 -24.24 -9.14 -0.41
C VAL A 32 -23.47 -10.14 -1.28
N THR A 33 -22.53 -9.65 -2.10
CA THR A 33 -21.63 -10.49 -2.90
C THR A 33 -20.63 -11.29 -2.08
N ASP A 34 -20.36 -10.88 -0.83
CA ASP A 34 -19.47 -11.59 0.08
C ASP A 34 -20.17 -12.76 0.77
N PHE A 35 -21.50 -12.91 0.57
CA PHE A 35 -22.29 -14.02 1.05
C PHE A 35 -22.32 -15.19 0.04
N PRO A 36 -22.43 -16.44 0.53
CA PRO A 36 -22.64 -17.59 -0.33
C PRO A 36 -23.99 -17.49 -1.07
N GLN A 37 -23.97 -17.56 -2.40
CA GLN A 37 -25.15 -17.41 -3.26
C GLN A 37 -26.27 -18.42 -2.97
N ALA A 38 -25.93 -19.60 -2.46
CA ALA A 38 -26.90 -20.67 -2.16
C ALA A 38 -27.78 -20.40 -0.93
N ALA A 39 -27.47 -19.36 -0.14
CA ALA A 39 -28.08 -19.11 1.16
C ALA A 39 -29.24 -18.09 1.15
N GLY A 40 -29.57 -17.50 0.00
CA GLY A 40 -30.57 -16.44 -0.11
C GLY A 40 -30.09 -15.10 0.46
N GLU A 41 -31.01 -14.16 0.69
CA GLU A 41 -30.65 -12.82 1.19
C GLU A 41 -30.25 -12.84 2.69
N PRO A 42 -29.35 -11.95 3.13
CA PRO A 42 -29.00 -11.78 4.53
C PRO A 42 -30.19 -11.30 5.37
N LYS A 43 -30.33 -11.81 6.60
CA LYS A 43 -31.44 -11.42 7.50
C LYS A 43 -30.94 -10.61 8.70
N LEU A 44 -31.72 -9.63 9.13
CA LEU A 44 -31.45 -8.89 10.36
C LEU A 44 -31.39 -9.85 11.56
N GLY A 45 -30.37 -9.69 12.41
CA GLY A 45 -30.12 -10.54 13.57
C GLY A 45 -29.45 -11.88 13.27
N GLU A 46 -29.16 -12.21 12.00
CA GLU A 46 -28.47 -13.45 11.64
C GLU A 46 -27.02 -13.44 12.12
N ARG A 47 -26.59 -14.54 12.76
CA ARG A 47 -25.22 -14.71 13.24
C ARG A 47 -24.31 -15.26 12.16
N LEU A 48 -23.15 -14.63 12.08
CA LEU A 48 -22.16 -14.85 11.05
C LEU A 48 -20.79 -15.08 11.67
N LYS A 49 -19.97 -15.83 10.96
CA LYS A 49 -18.53 -15.94 11.16
C LYS A 49 -17.82 -15.41 9.92
N PHE A 50 -16.84 -14.54 10.10
CA PHE A 50 -16.19 -13.84 8.98
C PHE A 50 -14.76 -13.41 9.32
N LEU A 51 -14.05 -12.92 8.30
CA LEU A 51 -12.74 -12.27 8.45
C LEU A 51 -12.89 -10.77 8.21
N ILE A 52 -12.18 -9.95 9.00
CA ILE A 52 -12.05 -8.51 8.73
C ILE A 52 -10.84 -8.29 7.84
N VAL A 53 -11.04 -7.52 6.77
CA VAL A 53 -9.99 -7.02 5.88
C VAL A 53 -10.13 -5.50 5.75
N GLU A 54 -9.01 -4.80 5.73
CA GLU A 54 -8.99 -3.37 5.44
C GLU A 54 -8.97 -3.14 3.92
N ASP A 55 -9.93 -2.38 3.41
CA ASP A 55 -10.01 -1.93 2.03
C ASP A 55 -10.13 -0.39 2.00
N LYS A 56 -9.09 0.27 1.49
CA LYS A 56 -9.02 1.74 1.35
C LYS A 56 -9.35 2.51 2.64
N GLY A 57 -8.82 2.05 3.78
CA GLY A 57 -9.05 2.66 5.09
C GLY A 57 -10.41 2.36 5.71
N LYS A 58 -11.16 1.38 5.18
CA LYS A 58 -12.41 0.88 5.76
C LYS A 58 -12.32 -0.60 6.05
N TYR A 59 -12.87 -1.03 7.19
CA TYR A 59 -12.94 -2.43 7.54
C TYR A 59 -14.16 -3.11 6.91
N LYS A 60 -13.91 -4.20 6.19
CA LYS A 60 -14.92 -4.99 5.48
C LYS A 60 -14.88 -6.45 5.95
N ALA A 61 -16.06 -7.06 6.08
CA ALA A 61 -16.20 -8.49 6.29
C ALA A 61 -16.06 -9.27 4.97
N VAL A 62 -15.23 -10.31 4.97
CA VAL A 62 -15.04 -11.26 3.87
C VAL A 62 -15.12 -12.70 4.37
N ASN A 63 -15.28 -13.66 3.46
CA ASN A 63 -15.45 -15.09 3.79
C ASN A 63 -16.57 -15.32 4.82
N ILE A 64 -17.75 -14.76 4.54
CA ILE A 64 -18.89 -14.81 5.47
C ILE A 64 -19.52 -16.20 5.46
N VAL A 65 -19.63 -16.79 6.65
CA VAL A 65 -20.30 -18.06 6.91
C VAL A 65 -21.49 -17.80 7.83
N ARG A 66 -22.68 -18.26 7.43
CA ARG A 66 -23.91 -18.13 8.22
C ARG A 66 -23.97 -19.25 9.25
N LEU A 67 -24.00 -18.89 10.53
CA LEU A 67 -24.02 -19.86 11.64
C LEU A 67 -25.44 -20.38 11.92
N ASP A 68 -26.45 -19.56 11.63
CA ASP A 68 -27.86 -19.92 11.91
C ASP A 68 -28.50 -20.75 10.78
N LEU A 69 -27.84 -20.89 9.62
CA LEU A 69 -28.26 -21.81 8.54
C LEU A 69 -27.75 -23.24 8.79
N LYS A 70 -28.11 -23.82 9.93
CA LYS A 70 -28.00 -25.28 10.13
C LYS A 70 -29.37 -25.88 9.87
N THR A 71 -29.46 -26.72 8.83
CA THR A 71 -30.60 -27.61 8.52
C THR A 71 -31.79 -26.96 7.80
N THR A 72 -31.62 -26.63 6.52
CA THR A 72 -32.75 -26.71 5.55
C THR A 72 -32.34 -27.36 4.22
N ALA A 73 -31.17 -28.01 4.19
CA ALA A 73 -30.70 -28.83 3.08
C ALA A 73 -30.86 -30.35 3.38
N LEU A 74 -31.89 -30.71 4.14
CA LEU A 74 -32.31 -32.11 4.35
C LEU A 74 -33.82 -32.18 4.14
N GLY A 75 -34.21 -32.44 2.89
CA GLY A 75 -35.59 -32.60 2.48
C GLY A 75 -35.67 -32.95 1.01
N ASN A 76 -35.47 -34.24 0.72
CA ASN A 76 -35.63 -34.94 -0.57
C ASN A 76 -34.47 -34.88 -1.56
N SER A 77 -33.45 -35.69 -1.29
CA SER A 77 -32.75 -36.42 -2.35
C SER A 77 -32.40 -37.80 -1.83
N THR A 78 -33.15 -38.78 -2.33
CA THR A 78 -32.85 -40.20 -2.22
C THR A 78 -31.43 -40.46 -2.71
N VAL A 79 -30.67 -41.10 -1.83
CA VAL A 79 -29.32 -41.61 -2.06
C VAL A 79 -29.35 -42.66 -3.18
N GLN A 80 -28.58 -42.41 -4.25
CA GLN A 80 -27.96 -43.48 -5.02
C GLN A 80 -26.47 -43.19 -5.11
N ASN A 81 -25.69 -44.15 -4.60
CA ASN A 81 -24.23 -44.19 -4.59
C ASN A 81 -23.69 -44.40 -6.01
N GLU A 82 -22.58 -43.74 -6.35
CA GLU A 82 -21.36 -44.30 -7.01
C GLU A 82 -20.39 -43.17 -7.47
N PRO A 83 -19.08 -43.46 -7.67
CA PRO A 83 -18.00 -42.49 -7.55
C PRO A 83 -17.49 -41.88 -8.87
N ALA A 84 -16.77 -40.78 -8.70
CA ALA A 84 -15.70 -40.21 -9.53
C ALA A 84 -15.84 -40.26 -11.07
N GLN A 85 -16.04 -39.09 -11.71
CA GLN A 85 -15.10 -38.53 -12.69
C GLN A 85 -15.56 -37.19 -13.25
N LYS A 86 -14.56 -36.32 -13.51
CA LYS A 86 -14.50 -35.18 -14.43
C LYS A 86 -15.81 -34.80 -15.12
N LEU A 87 -16.16 -33.51 -15.06
CA LEU A 87 -16.51 -32.75 -16.28
C LEU A 87 -16.38 -31.25 -16.02
N VAL A 88 -15.52 -30.64 -16.82
CA VAL A 88 -15.44 -29.20 -17.05
C VAL A 88 -16.83 -28.73 -17.50
N ALA A 89 -17.44 -27.81 -16.77
CA ALA A 89 -18.56 -27.04 -17.28
C ALA A 89 -18.44 -25.60 -16.78
N ARG A 90 -17.97 -24.73 -17.68
CA ARG A 90 -18.24 -23.29 -17.60
C ARG A 90 -19.75 -23.11 -17.48
N ALA A 91 -20.24 -22.78 -16.30
CA ALA A 91 -21.61 -22.30 -16.13
C ALA A 91 -21.66 -20.85 -16.60
N TYR A 92 -21.86 -20.69 -17.91
CA TYR A 92 -22.28 -19.47 -18.55
C TYR A 92 -23.60 -19.02 -17.91
N SER A 93 -23.55 -17.86 -17.24
CA SER A 93 -24.69 -17.23 -16.58
C SER A 93 -25.89 -17.17 -17.53
N GLN A 94 -26.99 -17.78 -17.10
CA GLN A 94 -28.28 -17.77 -17.75
C GLN A 94 -28.78 -16.32 -17.89
N SER A 95 -28.61 -15.79 -19.10
CA SER A 95 -28.96 -14.43 -19.48
C SER A 95 -30.48 -14.25 -19.48
N ASN A 96 -30.99 -13.48 -18.53
CA ASN A 96 -32.30 -12.85 -18.66
C ASN A 96 -32.20 -11.79 -19.77
N LYS A 97 -32.86 -12.03 -20.92
CA LYS A 97 -32.73 -11.24 -22.16
C LYS A 97 -33.08 -9.74 -21.99
N ASN A 98 -33.80 -9.40 -20.93
CA ASN A 98 -34.18 -8.01 -20.62
C ASN A 98 -33.09 -7.25 -19.84
N GLY A 99 -32.11 -7.93 -19.24
CA GLY A 99 -30.99 -7.30 -18.53
C GLY A 99 -29.79 -6.96 -19.43
N ILE A 100 -29.59 -7.70 -20.52
CA ILE A 100 -28.48 -7.49 -21.45
C ILE A 100 -28.61 -6.16 -22.21
N THR A 101 -29.84 -5.77 -22.60
CA THR A 101 -30.06 -4.52 -23.32
C THR A 101 -29.69 -3.30 -22.49
N PHE A 102 -30.06 -3.27 -21.21
CA PHE A 102 -29.63 -2.22 -20.28
C PHE A 102 -28.11 -2.23 -20.03
N MET A 103 -27.49 -3.42 -19.99
CA MET A 103 -26.04 -3.54 -19.85
C MET A 103 -25.29 -2.97 -21.06
N ILE A 104 -25.75 -3.25 -22.28
CA ILE A 104 -25.13 -2.75 -23.52
C ILE A 104 -25.30 -1.23 -23.64
N VAL A 105 -26.50 -0.71 -23.39
CA VAL A 105 -26.76 0.74 -23.42
C VAL A 105 -25.95 1.46 -22.35
N GLY A 106 -25.86 0.89 -21.14
CA GLY A 106 -25.03 1.42 -20.06
C GLY A 106 -23.54 1.49 -20.43
N LEU A 107 -23.00 0.44 -21.06
CA LEU A 107 -21.60 0.42 -21.51
C LEU A 107 -21.31 1.47 -22.60
N ILE A 108 -22.27 1.72 -23.50
CA ILE A 108 -22.14 2.76 -24.53
C ILE A 108 -22.15 4.17 -23.89
N VAL A 109 -23.02 4.42 -22.92
CA VAL A 109 -23.03 5.71 -22.21
C VAL A 109 -21.74 5.91 -21.42
N ILE A 110 -21.24 4.87 -20.75
CA ILE A 110 -19.97 4.92 -20.02
C ILE A 110 -18.79 5.15 -20.98
N SER A 111 -18.76 4.50 -22.15
CA SER A 111 -17.70 4.72 -23.15
C SER A 111 -17.70 6.15 -23.71
N ILE A 112 -18.87 6.74 -23.92
CA ILE A 112 -18.99 8.15 -24.34
C ILE A 112 -18.51 9.09 -23.22
N LEU A 113 -18.97 8.89 -21.98
CA LEU A 113 -18.58 9.72 -20.83
C LEU A 113 -17.07 9.64 -20.56
N THR A 114 -16.50 8.44 -20.57
CA THR A 114 -15.06 8.24 -20.42
C THR A 114 -14.27 8.89 -21.55
N GLY A 115 -14.76 8.85 -22.79
CA GLY A 115 -14.15 9.56 -23.92
C GLY A 115 -14.16 11.08 -23.74
N LEU A 116 -15.27 11.67 -23.28
CA LEU A 116 -15.39 13.11 -23.00
C LEU A 116 -14.47 13.54 -21.84
N VAL A 117 -14.43 12.76 -20.77
CA VAL A 117 -13.53 12.98 -19.63
C VAL A 117 -12.08 12.85 -20.05
N PHE A 118 -11.73 11.85 -20.86
CA PHE A 118 -10.37 11.65 -21.36
C PHE A 118 -9.88 12.83 -22.22
N LYS A 119 -10.75 13.40 -23.08
CA LYS A 119 -10.44 14.61 -23.85
C LYS A 119 -10.13 15.81 -22.94
N LYS A 120 -10.92 16.03 -21.88
CA LYS A 120 -10.70 17.11 -20.91
C LYS A 120 -9.46 16.86 -20.04
N TYR A 121 -9.19 15.60 -19.72
CA TYR A 121 -8.02 15.19 -18.98
C TYR A 121 -6.72 15.43 -19.77
N GLN A 122 -6.76 15.17 -21.08
CA GLN A 122 -5.61 15.39 -21.97
C GLN A 122 -5.22 16.89 -22.05
N SER A 123 -6.19 17.80 -22.17
CA SER A 123 -5.92 19.24 -22.22
C SER A 123 -5.42 19.80 -20.89
N TYR A 124 -5.90 19.25 -19.77
CA TYR A 124 -5.40 19.60 -18.43
C TYR A 124 -3.92 19.21 -18.27
N GLN A 125 -3.53 18.02 -18.70
CA GLN A 125 -2.15 17.54 -18.62
C GLN A 125 -1.18 18.39 -19.46
N GLN A 126 -1.59 18.83 -20.65
CA GLN A 126 -0.76 19.72 -21.48
C GLN A 126 -0.52 21.08 -20.80
N SER A 127 -1.54 21.64 -20.17
CA SER A 127 -1.44 22.92 -19.47
C SER A 127 -0.44 22.87 -18.31
N GLN A 128 -0.36 21.75 -17.60
CA GLN A 128 0.63 21.55 -16.54
C GLN A 128 2.06 21.50 -17.09
N LYS A 129 2.28 20.77 -18.20
CA LYS A 129 3.61 20.66 -18.83
C LYS A 129 4.17 22.00 -19.27
N ILE A 130 3.33 22.88 -19.82
CA ILE A 130 3.74 24.23 -20.26
C ILE A 130 4.21 25.06 -19.06
N LYS A 131 3.44 25.08 -17.97
CA LYS A 131 3.81 25.82 -16.74
C LYS A 131 5.11 25.28 -16.14
N THR A 132 5.28 23.97 -16.09
CA THR A 132 6.52 23.37 -15.59
C THR A 132 7.71 23.71 -16.48
N ALA A 133 7.55 23.72 -17.81
CA ALA A 133 8.61 24.09 -18.73
C ALA A 133 9.02 25.56 -18.56
N GLN A 134 8.05 26.46 -18.35
CA GLN A 134 8.30 27.89 -18.06
C GLN A 134 9.10 28.07 -16.76
N LEU A 135 8.69 27.41 -15.67
CA LEU A 135 9.41 27.48 -14.39
C LEU A 135 10.84 26.94 -14.49
N ILE A 136 11.05 25.86 -15.25
CA ILE A 136 12.39 25.29 -15.47
C ILE A 136 13.28 26.27 -16.25
N GLU A 137 12.73 26.95 -17.26
CA GLU A 137 13.48 27.94 -18.04
C GLU A 137 13.85 29.17 -17.18
N GLU A 138 12.93 29.64 -16.35
CA GLU A 138 13.19 30.72 -15.40
C GLU A 138 14.30 30.37 -14.40
N GLN A 139 14.23 29.18 -13.81
CA GLN A 139 15.28 28.65 -12.92
C GLN A 139 16.64 28.58 -13.62
N LYS A 140 16.69 28.14 -14.89
CA LYS A 140 17.93 28.10 -15.66
C LYS A 140 18.56 29.49 -15.83
N ARG A 141 17.73 30.52 -16.09
CA ARG A 141 18.23 31.90 -16.21
C ARG A 141 18.85 32.40 -14.91
N ILE A 142 18.20 32.13 -13.77
CA ILE A 142 18.72 32.50 -12.44
C ILE A 142 20.08 31.83 -12.19
N ILE A 143 20.19 30.53 -12.49
CA ILE A 143 21.45 29.79 -12.33
C ILE A 143 22.55 30.33 -13.24
N GLU A 144 22.22 30.67 -14.50
CA GLU A 144 23.18 31.25 -15.44
C GLU A 144 23.65 32.64 -15.01
N GLU A 145 22.75 33.45 -14.46
CA GLU A 145 23.06 34.76 -13.91
C GLU A 145 23.99 34.64 -12.69
N GLN A 146 23.69 33.72 -11.76
CA GLN A 146 24.60 33.41 -10.65
C GLN A 146 25.97 32.94 -11.14
N ARG A 147 26.02 32.09 -12.17
CA ARG A 147 27.30 31.63 -12.75
C ARG A 147 28.12 32.77 -13.34
N LYS A 148 27.48 33.74 -14.00
CA LYS A 148 28.13 34.95 -14.52
C LYS A 148 28.62 35.87 -13.40
N ALA A 149 27.85 36.00 -12.32
CA ALA A 149 28.21 36.80 -11.15
C ALA A 149 29.37 36.21 -10.34
N ILE A 150 29.47 34.88 -10.27
CA ILE A 150 30.56 34.17 -9.56
C ILE A 150 31.91 34.30 -10.30
N GLY A 151 31.91 34.59 -11.61
CA GLY A 151 33.14 34.85 -12.38
C GLY A 151 34.13 33.67 -12.41
N ASN A 152 35.33 33.89 -12.93
CA ASN A 152 36.42 32.92 -12.81
C ASN A 152 36.93 32.91 -11.37
N LEU A 153 36.69 31.81 -10.65
CA LEU A 153 37.27 31.58 -9.33
C LEU A 153 38.81 31.67 -9.44
N PRO A 154 39.49 32.38 -8.53
CA PRO A 154 40.94 32.38 -8.51
C PRO A 154 41.44 30.94 -8.32
N GLU A 155 42.48 30.57 -9.06
CA GLU A 155 43.13 29.28 -8.91
C GLU A 155 43.63 29.14 -7.47
N VAL A 156 42.99 28.25 -6.71
CA VAL A 156 43.41 27.95 -5.35
C VAL A 156 44.75 27.23 -5.44
N LYS A 157 45.86 27.95 -5.18
CA LYS A 157 47.19 27.36 -5.08
C LYS A 157 47.23 26.47 -3.84
N PHE A 158 46.92 25.19 -4.05
CA PHE A 158 47.03 24.15 -3.05
C PHE A 158 48.45 24.09 -2.50
N THR A 159 48.58 24.10 -1.17
CA THR A 159 49.89 23.97 -0.50
C THR A 159 50.49 22.60 -0.80
N GLU A 160 51.81 22.51 -0.90
CA GLU A 160 52.55 21.27 -1.24
C GLU A 160 52.15 20.06 -0.38
N LYS A 161 51.76 20.32 0.89
CA LYS A 161 51.22 19.32 1.81
C LYS A 161 49.88 18.72 1.37
N SER A 162 48.98 19.54 0.81
CA SER A 162 47.69 19.09 0.27
C SER A 162 47.85 18.38 -1.07
N GLN A 163 48.82 18.77 -1.88
CA GLN A 163 49.15 18.09 -3.13
C GLN A 163 49.75 16.70 -2.88
N LYS A 164 50.63 16.56 -1.88
CA LYS A 164 51.15 15.26 -1.42
C LYS A 164 50.04 14.36 -0.85
N ALA A 165 49.07 14.93 -0.14
CA ALA A 165 47.89 14.17 0.31
C ALA A 165 47.06 13.66 -0.89
N LEU A 166 46.78 14.51 -1.88
CA LEU A 166 46.08 14.10 -3.11
C LEU A 166 46.83 13.02 -3.91
N MET A 167 48.16 13.13 -4.01
CA MET A 167 48.99 12.13 -4.70
C MET A 167 49.01 10.78 -3.97
N SER A 168 48.87 10.76 -2.64
CA SER A 168 48.75 9.51 -1.86
C SER A 168 47.40 8.81 -2.03
N LEU A 169 46.37 9.51 -2.51
CA LEU A 169 45.07 8.94 -2.91
C LEU A 169 45.03 8.47 -4.38
N GLY A 170 46.06 8.80 -5.17
CA GLY A 170 46.11 8.58 -6.62
C GLY A 170 46.52 7.18 -7.08
N ASN A 171 46.18 6.12 -6.34
CA ASN A 171 46.39 4.73 -6.77
C ASN A 171 45.12 3.88 -6.58
N ASN A 172 43.97 4.44 -6.95
CA ASN A 172 42.80 3.67 -7.34
C ASN A 172 42.17 4.34 -8.55
N ASN A 173 42.35 3.71 -9.72
CA ASN A 173 41.55 4.00 -10.89
C ASN A 173 40.11 3.54 -10.60
N ASP A 174 39.27 4.44 -10.07
CA ASP A 174 37.84 4.41 -10.37
C ASP A 174 37.20 5.77 -10.10
N LEU A 175 37.28 6.67 -11.08
CA LEU A 175 36.37 7.79 -11.21
C LEU A 175 35.79 7.78 -12.62
N THR A 176 34.60 7.17 -12.73
CA THR A 176 33.54 7.86 -13.47
C THR A 176 32.43 8.15 -12.47
N GLN A 177 32.34 9.41 -12.07
CA GLN A 177 31.30 9.91 -11.18
C GLN A 177 29.93 9.79 -11.85
N ASN A 178 28.89 9.48 -11.07
CA ASN A 178 27.69 10.28 -11.19
C ASN A 178 27.00 10.45 -9.84
N HIS A 179 26.89 11.71 -9.43
CA HIS A 179 26.01 12.17 -8.38
C HIS A 179 24.55 11.87 -8.78
N GLN A 180 23.97 10.85 -8.16
CA GLN A 180 22.56 10.85 -7.80
C GLN A 180 22.46 10.72 -6.29
N SER A 181 21.91 11.78 -5.71
CA SER A 181 21.41 11.86 -4.34
C SER A 181 20.57 10.64 -3.95
N ALA A 182 20.79 10.18 -2.73
CA ALA A 182 20.10 9.10 -2.02
C ALA A 182 20.47 7.67 -2.44
N GLN A 183 21.70 7.26 -2.13
CA GLN A 183 21.99 5.86 -1.85
C GLN A 183 22.58 5.71 -0.45
N THR A 184 21.74 5.09 0.36
CA THR A 184 22.04 4.39 1.60
C THR A 184 23.40 3.72 1.53
N ASN A 185 24.32 4.12 2.42
CA ASN A 185 25.42 3.27 2.82
C ASN A 185 24.83 1.94 3.28
N THR A 186 24.84 0.94 2.40
CA THR A 186 24.90 -0.46 2.81
C THR A 186 26.26 -0.65 3.47
N VAL A 187 26.32 -0.22 4.73
CA VAL A 187 27.16 -0.88 5.71
C VAL A 187 26.76 -2.35 5.63
N ASN A 188 27.77 -3.19 5.41
CA ASN A 188 27.70 -4.63 5.45
C ASN A 188 26.64 -5.10 6.46
N SER A 189 25.63 -5.84 6.00
CA SER A 189 24.45 -6.23 6.77
C SER A 189 24.81 -7.25 7.86
N GLU A 190 25.49 -6.80 8.90
CA GLU A 190 25.78 -7.61 10.10
C GLU A 190 24.64 -7.56 11.11
N PHE A 191 23.78 -6.53 11.02
CA PHE A 191 22.65 -6.33 11.92
C PHE A 191 21.34 -6.76 11.26
N SER A 192 20.50 -7.48 12.00
CA SER A 192 19.19 -7.95 11.56
C SER A 192 18.18 -7.70 12.69
N CYS A 193 16.93 -7.44 12.34
CA CYS A 193 15.86 -7.24 13.31
C CYS A 193 15.54 -8.56 14.01
N ASP A 194 16.09 -8.76 15.20
CA ASP A 194 15.95 -9.96 16.03
C ASP A 194 14.88 -9.83 17.12
N GLY A 195 14.20 -8.68 17.19
CA GLY A 195 13.15 -8.38 18.18
C GLY A 195 13.64 -7.60 19.39
N CYS A 196 14.91 -7.21 19.45
CA CYS A 196 15.41 -6.29 20.47
C CYS A 196 14.80 -4.88 20.31
N LYS A 197 14.54 -4.23 21.44
CA LYS A 197 13.81 -2.94 21.49
C LYS A 197 14.46 -1.88 22.36
N HIS A 198 15.33 -2.27 23.30
CA HIS A 198 15.91 -1.35 24.28
C HIS A 198 17.43 -1.24 24.13
N CYS A 199 17.98 -0.11 24.56
CA CYS A 199 19.41 0.20 24.43
C CYS A 199 20.34 -0.83 25.08
N SER A 200 19.95 -1.39 26.23
CA SER A 200 20.75 -2.38 26.95
C SER A 200 21.02 -3.66 26.16
N GLN A 201 20.29 -3.89 25.06
CA GLN A 201 20.44 -5.04 24.17
C GLN A 201 21.42 -4.75 23.01
N MET A 202 21.75 -3.49 22.76
CA MET A 202 22.63 -3.07 21.68
C MET A 202 24.10 -3.19 22.07
N ARG A 203 24.92 -3.75 21.18
CA ARG A 203 26.37 -3.94 21.35
C ARG A 203 27.16 -2.76 20.80
N SER A 204 26.59 -1.98 19.89
CA SER A 204 27.21 -0.77 19.36
C SER A 204 26.20 0.33 19.05
N TYR A 205 26.69 1.56 18.89
CA TYR A 205 25.86 2.68 18.49
C TYR A 205 25.35 2.51 17.05
N GLU A 206 26.18 1.96 16.17
CA GLU A 206 25.83 1.69 14.78
C GLU A 206 24.70 0.66 14.66
N GLU A 207 24.69 -0.36 15.53
CA GLU A 207 23.59 -1.32 15.67
C GLU A 207 22.31 -0.61 16.15
N ALA A 208 22.41 0.24 17.17
CA ALA A 208 21.26 1.01 17.68
C ALA A 208 20.65 1.92 16.60
N VAL A 209 21.47 2.58 15.79
CA VAL A 209 21.04 3.39 14.64
C VAL A 209 20.38 2.53 13.56
N PHE A 210 20.91 1.33 13.30
CA PHE A 210 20.30 0.39 12.38
C PHE A 210 18.91 -0.03 12.85
N PHE A 211 18.76 -0.42 14.12
CA PHE A 211 17.48 -0.83 14.69
C PHE A 211 16.46 0.30 14.67
N LEU A 212 16.84 1.52 15.04
CA LEU A 212 15.95 2.69 15.01
C LEU A 212 15.39 2.97 13.59
N ARG A 213 16.18 2.74 12.54
CA ARG A 213 15.81 3.03 11.15
C ARG A 213 15.13 1.88 10.40
N ASN A 214 15.41 0.64 10.79
CA ASN A 214 15.04 -0.55 10.00
C ASN A 214 14.11 -1.53 10.71
N CYS A 215 13.96 -1.46 12.04
CA CYS A 215 13.20 -2.44 12.81
C CYS A 215 11.91 -1.86 13.42
N PRO A 216 10.78 -2.60 13.40
CA PRO A 216 9.52 -2.13 13.95
C PRO A 216 9.50 -2.22 15.50
N ASN A 217 8.78 -1.30 16.15
CA ASN A 217 8.57 -1.26 17.60
C ASN A 217 9.84 -1.06 18.44
N THR A 218 10.78 -0.22 17.99
CA THR A 218 11.98 0.13 18.77
C THR A 218 11.69 1.23 19.80
N GLU A 219 12.28 1.09 20.99
CA GLU A 219 12.13 2.00 22.14
C GLU A 219 13.51 2.44 22.64
N MET A 220 14.35 2.91 21.71
CA MET A 220 15.76 3.26 21.94
C MET A 220 16.04 4.76 21.88
N ASP A 221 15.16 5.51 21.23
CA ASP A 221 15.19 6.97 21.16
C ASP A 221 14.15 7.53 22.15
N GLY A 222 14.59 7.76 23.38
CA GLY A 222 13.71 8.27 24.45
C GLY A 222 13.36 9.76 24.28
N GLY A 223 14.19 10.51 23.55
CA GLY A 223 14.03 11.95 23.31
C GLY A 223 13.30 12.29 22.02
N GLY A 224 13.22 11.36 21.07
CA GLY A 224 12.64 11.56 19.74
C GLY A 224 13.50 12.44 18.82
N ASP A 225 14.79 12.59 19.13
CA ASP A 225 15.73 13.43 18.39
C ASP A 225 16.48 12.68 17.28
N GLY A 226 16.18 11.38 17.11
CA GLY A 226 16.81 10.51 16.15
C GLY A 226 18.17 9.96 16.58
N ILE A 227 18.58 10.18 17.84
CA ILE A 227 19.83 9.68 18.43
C ILE A 227 19.50 8.55 19.42
N PRO A 228 19.60 7.27 19.01
CA PRO A 228 19.30 6.17 19.91
C PRO A 228 20.43 5.99 20.93
N CYS A 229 20.05 5.64 22.17
CA CYS A 229 20.99 5.17 23.19
C CYS A 229 22.12 6.16 23.56
N GLU A 230 21.84 7.46 23.45
CA GLU A 230 22.65 8.60 23.91
C GLU A 230 23.32 8.34 25.29
N ARG A 231 22.54 7.90 26.28
CA ARG A 231 23.04 7.62 27.64
C ARG A 231 24.00 6.43 27.74
N GLN A 232 23.90 5.47 26.83
CA GLN A 232 24.73 4.24 26.84
C GLN A 232 26.03 4.42 26.05
N PHE A 233 25.99 5.17 24.95
CA PHE A 233 27.14 5.37 24.06
C PHE A 233 27.78 6.77 24.15
N GLY A 234 27.27 7.65 25.02
CA GLY A 234 27.84 8.96 25.30
C GLY A 234 27.81 9.91 24.10
N ARG A 235 26.67 9.95 23.40
CA ARG A 235 26.44 10.83 22.24
C ARG A 235 25.69 12.09 22.63
#